data_AF-A0A9E1W0B9-F1
#
_entry.id   AF-A0A9E1W0B9-F1
#
_cell.length_a   1.000
_cell.length_b   1.000
_cell.length_c   1.000
_cell.angle_alpha   90.00
_cell.angle_beta   90.00
_cell.angle_gamma   90.00
#
_symmetry.space_group_name_H-M   'P 1'
#
loop_
_entity.id
_entity.type
_entity.pdbx_description
1 polymer ?
#
loop_
_entity_poly.entity_id
_entity_poly.type
_entity_poly.pdbx_seq_one_letter_code
_entity_poly.pdbx_strand_id
1 'polypeptide(L)'
;MDKRLAVFIVHGIGDQKKGFSRDMQENLQSNFKKALQHMGQGDREGQDDALIFREGLWADITQDGEDTLKNRMFNDPNTDVDWIKARKFFVDYLGDAISYFKGKISDVYSQYKAIQARIDGLVQNLSGETNPNQNTLLTVVSHSLGTVVLSDY
;
A
#
# COMPACT_ATOMS: atom_id res chain seq x y z
N MET A 1 -1.26 23.98 -14.86
CA MET A 1 -2.29 22.97 -15.15
C MET A 1 -3.44 23.15 -14.19
N ASP A 2 -4.66 23.02 -14.69
CA ASP A 2 -5.95 23.12 -14.01
C ASP A 2 -6.41 21.79 -13.40
N LYS A 3 -5.81 20.68 -13.84
CA LYS A 3 -6.00 19.32 -13.29
C LYS A 3 -4.71 18.78 -12.69
N ARG A 4 -4.82 18.08 -11.57
CA ARG A 4 -3.71 17.36 -10.91
C ARG A 4 -4.10 15.89 -10.76
N LEU A 5 -3.11 15.00 -10.68
CA LEU A 5 -3.31 13.61 -10.32
C LEU A 5 -2.67 13.35 -8.96
N ALA A 6 -3.49 12.95 -8.00
CA ALA A 6 -3.04 12.40 -6.74
C ALA A 6 -2.83 10.90 -6.92
N VAL A 7 -1.60 10.41 -6.83
CA VAL A 7 -1.24 9.00 -7.02
C VAL A 7 -0.94 8.38 -5.65
N PHE A 8 -1.83 7.53 -5.18
CA PHE A 8 -1.67 6.80 -3.93
C PHE A 8 -1.16 5.39 -4.21
N ILE A 9 0.07 5.09 -3.77
CA ILE A 9 0.77 3.83 -4.05
C ILE A 9 0.76 3.00 -2.77
N VAL A 10 0.08 1.86 -2.79
CA VAL A 10 -0.10 0.98 -1.62
C VAL A 10 0.60 -0.35 -1.85
N HIS A 11 1.51 -0.70 -0.94
CA HIS A 11 2.20 -1.98 -1.00
C HIS A 11 1.35 -3.10 -0.37
N GLY A 12 1.68 -4.35 -0.72
CA GLY A 12 1.09 -5.55 -0.13
C GLY A 12 1.86 -6.07 1.09
N ILE A 13 1.80 -7.37 1.34
CA ILE A 13 2.49 -7.98 2.49
C ILE A 13 4.03 -7.81 2.42
N GLY A 14 4.67 -7.63 3.58
CA GLY A 14 6.14 -7.60 3.74
C GLY A 14 6.67 -6.38 4.49
N ASP A 15 7.98 -6.35 4.74
CA ASP A 15 8.71 -5.31 5.49
C ASP A 15 9.11 -4.12 4.59
N GLN A 16 8.12 -3.54 3.90
CA GLN A 16 8.39 -2.38 3.03
C GLN A 16 8.68 -1.14 3.87
N LYS A 17 9.73 -0.42 3.48
CA LYS A 17 10.19 0.78 4.17
C LYS A 17 9.73 2.04 3.46
N LYS A 18 9.74 3.16 4.18
CA LYS A 18 9.51 4.48 3.61
C LYS A 18 10.41 4.71 2.40
N GLY A 19 9.82 5.14 1.29
CA GLY A 19 10.51 5.34 0.02
C GLY A 19 10.48 4.13 -0.92
N PHE A 20 9.76 3.04 -0.60
CA PHE A 20 9.66 1.86 -1.47
C PHE A 20 9.16 2.21 -2.89
N SER A 21 8.37 3.26 -3.03
CA SER A 21 7.78 3.64 -4.31
C SER A 21 8.62 4.66 -5.08
N ARG A 22 9.76 5.12 -4.54
CA ARG A 22 10.56 6.21 -5.12
C ARG A 22 10.89 5.99 -6.60
N ASP A 23 11.44 4.84 -6.95
CA ASP A 23 11.81 4.53 -8.33
C ASP A 23 10.58 4.52 -9.25
N MET A 24 9.43 4.08 -8.74
CA MET A 24 8.16 4.14 -9.49
C MET A 24 7.69 5.58 -9.67
N GLN A 25 7.78 6.42 -8.65
CA GLN A 25 7.42 7.84 -8.73
C GLN A 25 8.28 8.56 -9.78
N GLU A 26 9.60 8.36 -9.73
CA GLU A 26 10.56 8.96 -10.67
C GLU A 26 10.27 8.51 -12.12
N ASN A 27 9.99 7.21 -12.32
CA ASN A 27 9.62 6.67 -13.63
C ASN A 27 8.27 7.21 -14.13
N LEU A 28 7.25 7.30 -13.27
CA LEU A 28 5.95 7.85 -13.63
C LEU A 28 6.04 9.33 -13.99
N GLN A 29 6.78 10.15 -13.23
CA GLN A 29 7.03 11.55 -13.55
C GLN A 29 7.74 11.71 -14.90
N SER A 30 8.81 10.94 -15.13
CA SER A 30 9.57 10.95 -16.38
C SER A 30 8.70 10.58 -17.58
N ASN A 31 7.91 9.51 -17.47
CA ASN A 31 7.03 9.06 -18.55
C ASN A 31 5.86 10.02 -18.79
N PHE A 32 5.31 10.63 -17.73
CA PHE A 32 4.28 11.66 -17.85
C PHE A 32 4.77 12.89 -18.62
N LYS A 33 5.97 13.39 -18.29
CA LYS A 33 6.60 14.51 -19.01
C LYS A 33 6.83 14.18 -20.49
N LYS A 34 7.37 12.99 -20.77
CA LYS A 34 7.56 12.52 -22.16
C LYS A 34 6.23 12.43 -22.90
N ALA A 35 5.17 11.94 -22.27
CA ALA A 35 3.85 11.87 -22.89
C ALA A 35 3.31 13.27 -23.24
N LEU A 36 3.43 14.25 -22.32
CA LEU A 36 3.05 15.64 -22.59
C LEU A 36 3.84 16.25 -23.75
N GLN A 37 5.14 15.99 -23.83
CA GLN A 37 5.98 16.44 -24.95
C GLN A 37 5.50 15.87 -26.29
N HIS A 38 5.23 14.56 -26.37
CA HIS A 38 4.72 13.93 -27.60
C HIS A 38 3.34 14.45 -28.01
N MET A 39 2.52 14.92 -27.06
CA MET A 39 1.22 15.52 -27.32
C MET A 39 1.30 17.03 -27.64
N GLY A 40 2.50 17.62 -27.74
CA GLY A 40 2.68 19.05 -27.98
C GLY A 40 2.33 19.94 -26.77
N GLN A 41 2.30 19.38 -25.56
CA GLN A 41 2.00 20.09 -24.30
C GLN A 41 3.20 20.20 -23.36
N GLY A 42 4.43 20.05 -23.88
CA GLY A 42 5.66 20.00 -23.09
C GLY A 42 6.04 21.29 -22.36
N ASP A 43 5.48 22.45 -22.75
CA ASP A 43 5.75 23.75 -22.12
C ASP A 43 4.60 24.21 -21.20
N ARG A 44 3.69 23.31 -20.86
CA ARG A 44 2.52 23.66 -20.05
C ARG A 44 2.96 23.98 -18.62
N GLU A 45 2.66 25.20 -18.18
CA GLU A 45 2.97 25.67 -16.83
C GLU A 45 2.35 24.74 -15.76
N GLY A 46 3.12 24.44 -14.71
CA GLY A 46 2.69 23.58 -13.61
C GLY A 46 2.67 22.07 -13.92
N GLN A 47 3.35 21.63 -14.98
CA GLN A 47 3.52 20.19 -15.29
C GLN A 47 4.36 19.43 -14.27
N ASP A 48 5.31 20.13 -13.62
CA ASP A 48 6.19 19.52 -12.60
C ASP A 48 5.43 19.15 -11.32
N ASP A 49 4.38 19.93 -11.00
CA ASP A 49 3.51 19.72 -9.84
C ASP A 49 2.18 19.03 -10.20
N ALA A 50 2.10 18.44 -11.40
CA ALA A 50 0.88 17.80 -11.87
C ALA A 50 0.62 16.45 -11.19
N LEU A 51 1.65 15.78 -10.69
CA LEU A 51 1.57 14.49 -10.00
C LEU A 51 1.94 14.65 -8.51
N ILE A 52 1.03 14.27 -7.61
CA ILE A 52 1.24 14.27 -6.16
C ILE A 52 1.27 12.83 -5.69
N PHE A 53 2.37 12.36 -5.12
CA PHE A 53 2.52 10.96 -4.70
C PHE A 53 2.35 10.77 -3.20
N ARG A 54 1.68 9.70 -2.78
CA ARG A 54 1.63 9.27 -1.37
C ARG A 54 1.81 7.76 -1.26
N GLU A 55 2.54 7.35 -0.23
CA GLU A 55 2.79 5.95 0.09
C GLU A 55 1.80 5.44 1.15
N GLY A 56 1.11 4.36 0.83
CA GLY A 56 0.29 3.58 1.75
C GLY A 56 1.13 2.53 2.47
N LEU A 57 1.88 2.96 3.48
CA LEU A 57 2.68 2.08 4.33
C LEU A 57 1.88 1.62 5.55
N TRP A 58 1.85 0.31 5.77
CA TRP A 58 1.17 -0.31 6.90
C TRP A 58 1.90 -1.54 7.47
N ALA A 59 3.05 -1.90 6.89
CA ALA A 59 3.85 -3.07 7.30
C ALA A 59 4.20 -3.09 8.79
N ASP A 60 4.44 -1.91 9.38
CA ASP A 60 4.78 -1.75 10.79
C ASP A 60 3.69 -2.26 11.73
N ILE A 61 2.42 -2.20 11.31
CA ILE A 61 1.28 -2.69 12.10
C ILE A 61 1.34 -4.22 12.29
N THR A 62 1.88 -4.94 11.30
CA THR A 62 1.99 -6.41 11.36
C THR A 62 3.39 -6.89 11.78
N GLN A 63 4.41 -6.03 11.70
CA GLN A 63 5.81 -6.39 11.90
C GLN A 63 6.11 -7.00 13.28
N ASP A 64 5.57 -6.42 14.36
CA ASP A 64 5.80 -6.93 15.72
C ASP A 64 5.26 -8.37 15.89
N GLY A 65 4.11 -8.66 15.28
CA GLY A 65 3.52 -9.99 15.27
C GLY A 65 4.36 -10.98 14.45
N GLU A 66 4.83 -10.55 13.27
CA GLU A 66 5.71 -11.35 12.43
C GLU A 66 7.03 -11.67 13.12
N ASP A 67 7.65 -10.70 13.79
CA ASP A 67 8.95 -10.88 14.44
C ASP A 67 8.83 -11.78 15.68
N THR A 68 7.71 -11.68 16.40
CA THR A 68 7.38 -12.61 17.48
C THR A 68 7.24 -14.05 16.96
N LEU A 69 6.54 -14.23 15.84
CA LEU A 69 6.36 -15.53 15.21
C LEU A 69 7.70 -16.09 14.68
N LYS A 70 8.49 -15.27 13.99
CA LYS A 70 9.83 -15.65 13.50
C LYS A 70 10.73 -16.09 14.66
N ASN A 71 10.76 -15.35 15.76
CA ASN A 71 11.56 -15.73 16.93
C ASN A 71 11.14 -17.08 17.51
N ARG A 72 9.84 -17.35 17.62
CA ARG A 72 9.36 -18.67 18.10
C ARG A 72 9.71 -19.79 17.13
N MET A 73 9.60 -19.56 15.82
CA MET A 73 9.85 -20.61 14.83
C MET A 73 11.33 -20.93 14.62
N PHE A 74 12.20 -19.92 14.65
CA PHE A 74 13.60 -20.11 14.23
C PHE A 74 14.60 -20.05 15.38
N ASN A 75 14.26 -19.39 16.49
CA ASN A 75 15.22 -19.09 17.55
C ASN A 75 14.87 -19.75 18.90
N ASP A 76 13.70 -20.37 19.03
CA ASP A 76 13.33 -21.12 20.23
C ASP A 76 13.84 -22.57 20.13
N PRO A 77 14.84 -22.98 20.94
CA PRO A 77 15.41 -24.32 20.90
C PRO A 77 14.42 -25.42 21.33
N ASN A 78 13.29 -25.07 21.93
CA ASN A 78 12.24 -26.01 22.32
C ASN A 78 11.11 -26.11 21.29
N THR A 79 11.16 -25.32 20.22
CA THR A 79 10.12 -25.35 19.18
C THR A 79 10.50 -26.36 18.11
N ASP A 80 9.75 -27.48 18.07
CA ASP A 80 9.77 -28.42 16.94
C ASP A 80 8.82 -27.91 15.84
N VAL A 81 9.38 -27.25 14.82
CA VAL A 81 8.59 -26.71 13.71
C VAL A 81 8.31 -27.81 12.68
N ASP A 82 7.05 -28.25 12.62
CA ASP A 82 6.56 -29.05 11.51
C ASP A 82 6.43 -28.17 10.25
N TRP A 83 7.46 -28.21 9.41
CA TRP A 83 7.54 -27.43 8.17
C TRP A 83 6.42 -27.74 7.16
N ILE A 84 5.83 -28.94 7.22
CA ILE A 84 4.70 -29.30 6.35
C ILE A 84 3.44 -28.58 6.83
N LYS A 85 3.20 -28.52 8.14
CA LYS A 85 2.11 -27.73 8.71
C LYS A 85 2.32 -26.23 8.57
N ALA A 86 3.54 -25.73 8.72
CA ALA A 86 3.85 -24.33 8.46
C ALA A 86 3.56 -23.97 6.99
N ARG A 87 3.96 -24.83 6.04
CA ARG A 87 3.67 -24.63 4.62
C ARG A 87 2.17 -24.67 4.32
N LYS A 88 1.43 -25.62 4.92
CA LYS A 88 -0.04 -25.65 4.82
C LYS A 88 -0.65 -24.40 5.41
N PHE A 89 -0.22 -23.95 6.58
CA PHE A 89 -0.65 -22.69 7.19
C PHE A 89 -0.43 -21.49 6.25
N PHE A 90 0.76 -21.36 5.64
CA PHE A 90 1.01 -20.30 4.66
C PHE A 90 0.08 -20.40 3.44
N VAL A 91 -0.16 -21.60 2.92
CA VAL A 91 -1.07 -21.82 1.78
C VAL A 91 -2.53 -21.56 2.16
N ASP A 92 -2.95 -21.96 3.34
CA ASP A 92 -4.32 -21.81 3.85
C ASP A 92 -4.57 -20.35 4.25
N TYR A 93 -3.63 -19.63 4.89
CA TYR A 93 -3.81 -18.24 5.31
C TYR A 93 -3.59 -17.21 4.18
N LEU A 94 -2.57 -17.35 3.32
CA LEU A 94 -2.50 -16.51 2.12
C LEU A 94 -3.57 -16.90 1.11
N GLY A 95 -3.94 -18.19 1.07
CA GLY A 95 -5.09 -18.68 0.31
C GLY A 95 -6.38 -18.05 0.83
N ASP A 96 -6.59 -17.97 2.14
CA ASP A 96 -7.78 -17.38 2.76
C ASP A 96 -7.79 -15.86 2.78
N ALA A 97 -6.63 -15.21 2.74
CA ALA A 97 -6.53 -13.78 2.43
C ALA A 97 -6.97 -13.49 0.98
N ILE A 98 -6.75 -14.43 0.05
CA ILE A 98 -7.36 -14.42 -1.28
C ILE A 98 -8.86 -14.81 -1.19
N SER A 99 -9.25 -15.65 -0.23
CA SER A 99 -10.64 -16.02 0.12
C SER A 99 -11.31 -15.05 1.13
N TYR A 100 -11.00 -13.75 1.12
CA TYR A 100 -11.76 -12.67 1.77
C TYR A 100 -12.55 -13.02 3.06
N PHE A 101 -11.88 -13.05 4.22
CA PHE A 101 -12.49 -13.49 5.48
C PHE A 101 -13.21 -12.37 6.26
N LYS A 102 -14.56 -12.34 6.20
CA LYS A 102 -15.42 -11.71 7.23
C LYS A 102 -15.68 -12.72 8.35
N GLY A 103 -14.77 -12.81 9.33
CA GLY A 103 -14.88 -13.73 10.47
C GLY A 103 -14.64 -13.10 11.85
N LYS A 104 -15.31 -13.63 12.87
CA LYS A 104 -15.32 -13.15 14.27
C LYS A 104 -14.07 -13.53 15.08
N ILE A 105 -12.86 -13.24 14.60
CA ILE A 105 -11.65 -13.35 15.43
C ILE A 105 -11.24 -11.93 15.83
N SER A 106 -11.31 -11.65 17.14
CA SER A 106 -11.17 -10.30 17.72
C SER A 106 -9.87 -9.60 17.33
N ASP A 107 -8.79 -10.37 17.18
CA ASP A 107 -7.45 -9.82 16.95
C ASP A 107 -7.23 -9.42 15.49
N VAL A 108 -7.72 -10.23 14.53
CA VAL A 108 -7.67 -9.91 13.10
C VAL A 108 -8.48 -8.65 12.80
N TYR A 109 -9.64 -8.49 13.45
CA TYR A 109 -10.46 -7.28 13.34
C TYR A 109 -9.74 -6.03 13.87
N SER A 110 -8.86 -6.19 14.86
CA SER A 110 -8.09 -5.07 15.42
C SER A 110 -7.00 -4.58 14.46
N GLN A 111 -6.24 -5.48 13.84
CA GLN A 111 -5.22 -5.13 12.85
C GLN A 111 -5.86 -4.62 11.56
N TYR A 112 -6.93 -5.26 11.10
CA TYR A 112 -7.74 -4.77 9.99
C TYR A 112 -8.20 -3.34 10.25
N LYS A 113 -8.85 -3.05 11.39
CA LYS A 113 -9.29 -1.68 11.72
C LYS A 113 -8.13 -0.70 11.81
N ALA A 114 -6.98 -1.11 12.34
CA ALA A 114 -5.80 -0.26 12.41
C ALA A 114 -5.22 0.07 11.02
N ILE A 115 -5.18 -0.91 10.11
CA ILE A 115 -4.77 -0.73 8.71
C ILE A 115 -5.77 0.17 7.99
N GLN A 116 -7.07 -0.08 8.12
CA GLN A 116 -8.13 0.77 7.54
C GLN A 116 -8.00 2.21 8.05
N ALA A 117 -7.91 2.43 9.37
CA ALA A 117 -7.73 3.77 9.93
C ALA A 117 -6.42 4.45 9.47
N ARG A 118 -5.35 3.69 9.22
CA ARG A 118 -4.11 4.23 8.65
C ARG A 118 -4.31 4.70 7.21
N ILE A 119 -4.97 3.88 6.38
CA ILE A 119 -5.29 4.23 5.00
C ILE A 119 -6.22 5.44 4.95
N ASP A 120 -7.27 5.49 5.78
CA ASP A 120 -8.16 6.65 5.94
C ASP A 120 -7.37 7.93 6.22
N GLY A 121 -6.48 7.89 7.22
CA GLY A 121 -5.66 9.04 7.58
C GLY A 121 -4.75 9.49 6.44
N LEU A 122 -4.17 8.56 5.67
CA LEU A 122 -3.33 8.87 4.52
C LEU A 122 -4.14 9.50 3.37
N VAL A 123 -5.33 9.00 3.10
CA VAL A 123 -6.23 9.57 2.08
C VAL A 123 -6.75 10.94 2.51
N GLN A 124 -7.08 11.13 3.79
CA GLN A 124 -7.47 12.44 4.34
C GLN A 124 -6.34 13.46 4.26
N ASN A 125 -5.11 13.07 4.60
CA ASN A 125 -3.93 13.92 4.44
C ASN A 125 -3.72 14.30 2.97
N LEU A 126 -3.83 13.33 2.05
CA LEU A 126 -3.73 13.59 0.62
C LEU A 126 -4.83 14.56 0.16
N SER A 127 -6.07 14.37 0.60
CA SER A 127 -7.19 15.27 0.33
C SER A 127 -6.94 16.69 0.86
N GLY A 128 -6.39 16.84 2.07
CA GLY A 128 -6.06 18.13 2.66
C GLY A 128 -4.96 18.90 1.93
N GLU A 129 -4.12 18.22 1.16
CA GLU A 129 -3.12 18.83 0.28
C GLU A 129 -3.64 19.19 -1.11
N THR A 130 -4.86 18.75 -1.44
CA THR A 130 -5.55 19.15 -2.66
C THR A 130 -6.42 20.36 -2.41
N ASN A 131 -6.54 21.23 -3.41
CA ASN A 131 -7.49 22.34 -3.35
C ASN A 131 -8.87 21.84 -3.82
N PRO A 132 -9.96 22.01 -3.04
CA PRO A 132 -11.31 21.60 -3.45
C PRO A 132 -11.80 22.24 -4.75
N ASN A 133 -11.23 23.39 -5.13
CA ASN A 133 -11.53 24.10 -6.37
C ASN A 133 -10.60 23.69 -7.54
N GLN A 134 -9.61 22.81 -7.30
CA GLN A 134 -8.80 22.19 -8.34
C GLN A 134 -9.35 20.80 -8.65
N ASN A 135 -9.51 20.51 -9.95
CA ASN A 135 -10.02 19.23 -10.40
C ASN A 135 -8.92 18.15 -10.29
N THR A 136 -8.73 17.64 -9.08
CA THR A 136 -7.72 16.63 -8.75
C THR A 136 -8.31 15.23 -8.85
N LEU A 137 -7.69 14.37 -9.66
CA LEU A 137 -8.09 12.97 -9.82
C LEU A 137 -7.26 12.09 -8.89
N LEU A 138 -7.91 11.28 -8.06
CA LEU A 138 -7.25 10.25 -7.26
C LEU A 138 -7.03 9.00 -8.13
N THR A 139 -5.79 8.56 -8.23
CA THR A 139 -5.37 7.31 -8.86
C THR A 139 -4.72 6.44 -7.80
N VAL A 140 -5.24 5.23 -7.61
CA VAL A 140 -4.70 4.27 -6.64
C VAL A 140 -3.95 3.18 -7.38
N VAL A 141 -2.69 2.96 -7.01
CA VAL A 141 -1.86 1.86 -7.52
C VAL A 141 -1.60 0.92 -6.36
N SER A 142 -2.13 -0.31 -6.45
CA SER A 142 -2.03 -1.30 -5.38
C SER A 142 -1.40 -2.59 -5.88
N HIS A 143 -0.67 -3.27 -5.00
CA HIS A 143 -0.02 -4.53 -5.32
C HIS A 143 -0.36 -5.63 -4.31
N SER A 144 -0.65 -6.83 -4.82
CA SER A 144 -0.87 -8.05 -4.02
C SER A 144 -1.91 -7.83 -2.91
N LEU A 145 -1.59 -8.13 -1.65
CA LEU A 145 -2.49 -7.94 -0.51
C LEU A 145 -2.95 -6.48 -0.33
N GLY A 146 -2.16 -5.50 -0.79
CA GLY A 146 -2.55 -4.09 -0.78
C GLY A 146 -3.78 -3.82 -1.64
N THR A 147 -4.02 -4.63 -2.67
CA THR A 147 -5.24 -4.58 -3.49
C THR A 147 -6.45 -5.06 -2.68
N VAL A 148 -6.32 -6.09 -1.86
CA VAL A 148 -7.40 -6.58 -0.99
C VAL A 148 -7.74 -5.54 0.08
N VAL A 149 -6.72 -4.97 0.73
CA VAL A 149 -6.88 -3.91 1.74
C VAL A 149 -7.65 -2.72 1.17
N LEU A 150 -7.34 -2.32 -0.07
CA LEU A 150 -8.00 -1.20 -0.74
C LEU A 150 -9.35 -1.55 -1.38
N SER A 151 -9.63 -2.82 -1.71
CA SER A 151 -10.90 -3.21 -2.34
C SER A 151 -12.11 -3.10 -1.41
N ASP A 152 -11.87 -2.88 -0.13
CA ASP A 152 -12.91 -2.63 0.87
C ASP A 152 -13.30 -1.13 0.97
N TYR A 153 -12.72 -0.28 0.11
CA TYR A 153 -13.04 1.15 -0.10
C TYR A 153 -13.72 1.40 -1.45
#